data_AF-A8V4F1-F1
#
_entry.id   AF-A8V4F1-F1
#
_cell.length_a   1.000
_cell.length_b   1.000
_cell.length_c   1.000
_cell.angle_alpha   90.00
_cell.angle_beta   90.00
_cell.angle_gamma   90.00
#
_symmetry.space_group_name_H-M   'P 1'
#
loop_
_entity.id
_entity.type
_entity.pdbx_description
1 polymer ?
#
loop_
_entity_poly.entity_id
_entity_poly.type
_entity_poly.pdbx_seq_one_letter_code
_entity_poly.pdbx_strand_id
1 'polypeptide(L)'
;MDFLHREEAPLTDQQWKLIDDTVVNTAKANLVGRKFIEITPVLDPAIQSVAYDVISTTETGACGLFGDKECDIVKVENRKFLPVPQIYKDFKIHWRDIETSKKLGLPLDT
;
A
#
# COMPACT_ATOMS: atom_id res chain seq x y z
N MET A 1 7.99 9.79 11.61
CA MET A 1 7.60 11.08 11.01
C MET A 1 6.08 11.10 10.97
N ASP A 2 5.45 12.02 11.70
CA ASP A 2 4.00 12.21 11.59
C ASP A 2 3.72 13.18 10.44
N PHE A 3 3.48 12.64 9.25
CA PHE A 3 3.14 13.41 8.05
C PHE A 3 1.62 13.55 7.88
N LEU A 4 0.83 12.91 8.76
CA LEU A 4 -0.63 12.95 8.70
C LEU A 4 -1.20 14.09 9.54
N HIS A 5 -0.39 14.73 10.39
CA HIS A 5 -0.79 15.88 11.21
C HIS A 5 -2.08 15.61 12.00
N ARG A 6 -2.27 14.39 12.51
CA ARG A 6 -3.52 13.96 13.15
C ARG A 6 -3.80 14.74 14.44
N GLU A 7 -2.75 15.19 15.12
CA GLU A 7 -2.82 15.95 16.38
C GLU A 7 -3.36 17.38 16.19
N GLU A 8 -3.28 17.93 14.96
CA GLU A 8 -3.82 19.25 14.65
C GLU A 8 -5.36 19.22 14.46
N ALA A 9 -5.93 18.02 14.31
CA ALA A 9 -7.37 17.85 14.15
C ALA A 9 -8.10 17.93 15.49
N PRO A 10 -9.27 18.60 15.55
CA PRO A 10 -10.04 18.79 16.78
C PRO A 10 -10.90 17.56 17.16
N LEU A 11 -10.33 16.37 16.97
CA LEU A 11 -10.96 15.07 17.18
C LEU A 11 -10.33 14.38 18.41
N THR A 12 -11.14 13.64 19.14
CA THR A 12 -10.63 12.80 20.23
C THR A 12 -10.11 11.46 19.70
N ASP A 13 -9.29 10.75 20.48
CA ASP A 13 -8.77 9.43 20.08
C ASP A 13 -9.88 8.41 19.77
N GLN A 14 -11.00 8.49 20.48
CA GLN A 14 -12.17 7.65 20.24
C GLN A 14 -12.82 7.96 18.89
N GLN A 15 -12.89 9.24 18.52
CA GLN A 15 -13.43 9.67 17.22
C GLN A 15 -12.51 9.25 16.08
N TRP A 16 -11.19 9.40 16.25
CA TRP A 16 -10.21 8.90 15.30
C TRP A 16 -10.32 7.40 15.08
N LYS A 17 -10.44 6.63 16.16
CA LYS A 17 -10.62 5.18 16.08
C LYS A 17 -11.87 4.79 15.31
N LEU A 18 -13.00 5.47 15.57
CA LEU A 18 -14.24 5.23 14.84
C LEU A 18 -14.09 5.49 13.34
N ILE A 19 -13.44 6.60 12.96
CA ILE A 19 -13.18 6.95 11.56
C ILE A 19 -12.27 5.89 10.91
N ASP A 20 -11.17 5.53 11.57
CA ASP A 20 -10.24 4.51 11.07
C ASP A 20 -10.94 3.16 10.88
N ASP A 21 -11.77 2.73 11.84
CA ASP A 21 -12.52 1.48 11.76
C ASP A 21 -13.52 1.49 10.59
N THR A 22 -14.27 2.59 10.41
CA THR A 22 -15.21 2.74 9.29
C THR A 22 -14.49 2.70 7.94
N VAL A 23 -13.36 3.41 7.82
CA VAL A 23 -12.55 3.44 6.59
C VAL A 23 -11.97 2.07 6.27
N VAL A 24 -11.37 1.39 7.26
CA VAL A 24 -10.76 0.06 7.07
C VAL A 24 -11.82 -0.97 6.69
N ASN A 25 -12.97 -0.98 7.35
CA ASN A 25 -14.06 -1.90 7.04
C ASN A 25 -14.62 -1.69 5.63
N THR A 26 -14.82 -0.42 5.25
CA THR A 26 -15.28 -0.07 3.90
C THR A 26 -14.26 -0.46 2.84
N ALA A 27 -12.96 -0.20 3.08
CA ALA A 27 -11.89 -0.59 2.18
C ALA A 27 -11.81 -2.11 2.02
N LYS A 28 -11.92 -2.87 3.11
CA LYS A 28 -11.89 -4.34 3.10
C LYS A 28 -13.03 -4.94 2.27
N ALA A 29 -14.22 -4.34 2.31
CA ALA A 29 -15.36 -4.77 1.51
C ALA A 29 -15.17 -4.53 0.00
N ASN A 30 -14.57 -3.39 -0.37
CA ASN A 30 -14.45 -2.94 -1.76
C ASN A 30 -13.17 -3.40 -2.48
N LEU A 31 -12.06 -3.62 -1.78
CA LEU A 31 -10.77 -3.97 -2.38
C LEU A 31 -10.69 -5.46 -2.77
N VAL A 32 -11.42 -5.84 -3.83
CA VAL A 32 -11.50 -7.23 -4.31
C VAL A 32 -10.15 -7.80 -4.75
N GLY A 33 -9.29 -7.00 -5.40
CA GLY A 33 -7.96 -7.46 -5.87
C GLY A 33 -7.07 -8.00 -4.75
N ARG A 34 -7.15 -7.42 -3.55
CA ARG A 34 -6.38 -7.85 -2.37
C ARG A 34 -6.80 -9.22 -1.82
N LYS A 35 -7.91 -9.80 -2.31
CA LYS A 35 -8.36 -11.13 -1.87
C LYS A 35 -7.54 -12.27 -2.46
N PHE A 36 -6.84 -12.03 -3.57
CA PHE A 36 -6.08 -13.07 -4.28
C PHE A 36 -4.70 -12.61 -4.77
N ILE A 37 -4.42 -11.32 -4.83
CA ILE A 37 -3.09 -10.80 -5.14
C ILE A 37 -2.32 -10.66 -3.82
N GLU A 38 -1.13 -11.27 -3.75
CA GLU A 38 -0.22 -11.11 -2.62
C GLU A 38 0.25 -9.66 -2.51
N ILE A 39 0.24 -9.14 -1.28
CA ILE A 39 0.61 -7.76 -1.00
C ILE A 39 2.02 -7.74 -0.44
N THR A 40 2.95 -7.14 -1.18
CA THR A 40 4.26 -6.79 -0.65
C THR A 40 4.13 -5.50 0.16
N PRO A 41 4.46 -5.49 1.46
CA PRO A 41 4.42 -4.28 2.26
C PRO A 41 5.53 -3.33 1.79
N VAL A 42 5.13 -2.21 1.16
CA VAL A 42 6.05 -1.08 0.95
C VAL A 42 6.06 -0.29 2.25
N LEU A 43 7.13 -0.45 3.03
CA LEU A 43 7.18 -0.03 4.43
C LEU A 43 7.52 1.46 4.63
N ASP A 44 8.02 2.14 3.61
CA ASP A 44 8.52 3.50 3.74
C ASP A 44 7.81 4.45 2.75
N PRO A 45 7.16 5.53 3.22
CA PRO A 45 6.54 6.55 2.36
C PRO A 45 7.54 7.27 1.43
N ALA A 46 8.84 7.16 1.65
CA ALA A 46 9.86 7.70 0.77
C ALA A 46 10.09 6.87 -0.51
N ILE A 47 9.58 5.64 -0.58
CA ILE A 47 9.77 4.76 -1.75
C ILE A 47 8.90 5.22 -2.92
N GLN A 48 9.53 5.77 -3.95
CA GLN A 48 8.85 6.23 -5.16
C GLN A 48 8.88 5.22 -6.32
N SER A 49 9.78 4.23 -6.27
CA SER A 49 9.87 3.19 -7.31
C SER A 49 10.38 1.86 -6.77
N VAL A 50 9.99 0.78 -7.44
CA VAL A 50 10.45 -0.58 -7.16
C VAL A 50 11.24 -1.09 -8.35
N ALA A 51 12.44 -1.62 -8.10
CA ALA A 51 13.25 -2.25 -9.14
C ALA A 51 12.62 -3.59 -9.56
N TYR A 52 12.48 -3.78 -10.87
CA TYR A 52 11.99 -5.00 -11.50
C TYR A 52 13.01 -5.46 -12.54
N ASP A 53 13.66 -6.58 -12.26
CA ASP A 53 14.69 -7.16 -13.11
C ASP A 53 14.05 -8.09 -14.14
N VAL A 54 14.32 -7.83 -15.41
CA VAL A 54 13.93 -8.68 -16.54
C VAL A 54 15.11 -9.59 -16.86
N ILE A 55 14.91 -10.88 -16.68
CA ILE A 55 15.89 -11.93 -16.98
C ILE A 55 15.69 -12.36 -18.44
N SER A 56 16.78 -12.48 -19.21
CA SER A 56 16.70 -12.97 -20.58
C SER A 56 16.23 -14.43 -20.60
N THR A 57 15.25 -14.75 -21.44
CA THR A 57 14.72 -16.12 -21.59
C THR A 57 15.54 -16.98 -22.55
N THR A 58 16.55 -16.40 -23.21
CA THR A 58 17.33 -17.04 -24.27
C THR A 58 18.31 -18.10 -23.76
N GLU A 59 18.81 -17.95 -22.53
CA GLU A 59 19.82 -18.84 -21.94
C GLU A 59 19.20 -19.58 -20.75
N THR A 60 18.71 -20.81 -20.97
CA THR A 60 18.39 -21.71 -19.86
C THR A 60 19.72 -22.10 -19.24
N GLY A 61 20.05 -21.65 -18.03
CA GLY A 61 21.31 -21.94 -17.33
C GLY A 61 21.52 -23.41 -16.95
N ALA A 62 21.20 -24.33 -17.86
CA ALA A 62 21.37 -25.75 -17.77
C ALA A 62 22.80 -26.10 -18.18
N CYS A 63 23.49 -26.85 -17.32
CA CYS A 63 24.77 -27.45 -17.63
C CYS A 63 24.56 -28.84 -18.24
N GLY A 64 25.33 -29.19 -19.27
CA GLY A 64 25.34 -30.55 -19.79
C GLY A 64 25.91 -31.54 -18.76
N LEU A 65 25.20 -32.64 -18.49
CA LEU A 65 25.58 -33.61 -17.45
C LEU A 65 26.95 -34.26 -17.68
N PHE A 66 27.40 -34.31 -18.94
CA PHE A 66 28.63 -34.97 -19.37
C PHE A 66 29.75 -33.99 -19.74
N GLY A 67 29.55 -32.67 -19.56
CA GLY A 67 30.54 -31.65 -19.92
C GLY A 67 30.64 -31.33 -21.42
N ASP A 68 29.76 -31.92 -22.24
CA ASP A 68 29.72 -31.71 -23.70
C ASP A 68 29.25 -30.31 -24.12
N LYS A 69 28.68 -29.54 -23.18
CA LYS A 69 28.18 -28.17 -23.38
C LYS A 69 28.65 -27.30 -22.22
N GLU A 70 29.20 -26.13 -22.54
CA GLU A 70 29.46 -25.09 -21.54
C GLU A 70 28.16 -24.68 -20.84
N CYS A 71 28.24 -24.33 -19.56
CA CYS A 71 27.10 -23.88 -18.79
C CYS A 71 26.64 -22.50 -19.29
N ASP A 72 25.39 -22.40 -19.70
CA ASP A 72 24.75 -21.11 -20.01
C ASP A 72 24.63 -20.25 -18.73
N ILE A 73 24.86 -18.94 -18.86
CA ILE A 73 24.87 -18.00 -17.72
C ILE A 73 23.59 -17.18 -17.78
N VAL A 74 22.71 -17.36 -16.79
CA VAL A 74 21.52 -16.50 -16.67
C VAL A 74 21.97 -15.07 -16.36
N LYS A 75 21.72 -14.15 -17.30
CA LYS A 75 22.04 -12.72 -17.15
C LYS A 75 20.76 -11.89 -17.00
N VAL A 76 20.85 -10.85 -16.18
CA VAL A 76 19.82 -9.80 -16.13
C VAL A 76 19.96 -8.97 -17.40
N GLU A 77 18.92 -8.95 -18.23
CA GLU A 77 18.91 -8.23 -19.50
C GLU A 77 18.68 -6.73 -19.27
N ASN A 78 17.71 -6.41 -18.41
CA ASN A 78 17.34 -5.03 -18.13
C ASN A 78 16.76 -4.89 -16.73
N ARG A 79 17.03 -3.76 -16.07
CA ARG A 79 16.41 -3.35 -14.82
C ARG A 79 15.45 -2.21 -15.09
N LYS A 80 14.16 -2.44 -14.85
CA LYS A 80 13.10 -1.41 -14.94
C LYS A 80 12.79 -0.88 -13.55
N PHE A 81 12.48 0.41 -13.44
CA PHE A 81 11.98 1.01 -12.21
C PHE A 81 10.49 1.28 -12.37
N LEU A 82 9.66 0.55 -11.63
CA LEU A 82 8.21 0.71 -11.63
C LEU A 82 7.85 1.82 -10.64
N PRO A 83 7.22 2.93 -11.08
CA PRO A 83 6.83 4.00 -10.17
C PRO A 83 5.68 3.55 -9.26
N VAL A 84 5.75 3.91 -7.97
CA VAL A 84 4.68 3.70 -7.00
C VAL A 84 3.75 4.92 -7.04
N PRO A 85 2.48 4.77 -7.46
CA PRO A 85 1.57 5.91 -7.53
C PRO A 85 1.14 6.36 -6.14
N GLN A 86 1.15 7.67 -5.90
CA GLN A 86 0.55 8.28 -4.72
C GLN A 86 -0.96 8.48 -4.97
N ILE A 87 -1.78 7.97 -4.06
CA ILE A 87 -3.24 8.12 -4.10
C ILE A 87 -3.67 8.89 -2.86
N TYR A 88 -4.49 9.92 -3.04
CA TYR A 88 -5.10 10.66 -1.93
C TYR A 88 -6.55 11.00 -2.28
N LYS A 89 -7.40 11.07 -1.25
CA LYS A 89 -8.79 11.47 -1.39
C LYS A 89 -9.23 12.21 -0.14
N ASP A 90 -9.67 13.44 -0.33
CA ASP A 90 -10.15 14.27 0.76
C ASP A 90 -11.62 13.99 1.07
N PHE A 91 -11.99 14.11 2.34
CA PHE A 91 -13.36 14.09 2.84
C PHE A 91 -13.55 15.24 3.84
N LYS A 92 -14.82 15.54 4.17
CA LYS A 92 -15.16 16.62 5.09
C LYS A 92 -16.18 16.11 6.10
N ILE A 93 -15.97 16.44 7.36
CA ILE A 93 -16.93 16.23 8.44
C ILE A 93 -17.32 17.62 8.97
N HIS A 94 -18.60 17.86 9.18
CA HIS A 94 -19.05 19.13 9.72
C HIS A 94 -18.70 19.27 11.20
N TRP A 95 -18.11 20.41 11.55
CA TRP A 95 -17.77 20.75 12.94
C TRP A 95 -18.95 20.64 13.91
N ARG A 96 -20.15 21.06 13.48
CA ARG A 96 -21.36 21.00 14.31
C ARG A 96 -21.69 19.56 14.70
N ASP A 97 -21.46 18.61 13.81
CA ASP A 97 -21.75 17.20 14.06
C ASP A 97 -20.71 16.60 15.02
N ILE A 98 -19.45 17.03 14.91
CA ILE A 98 -18.38 16.68 15.85
C ILE A 98 -18.71 17.15 17.27
N GLU A 99 -19.13 18.41 17.43
CA GLU A 99 -19.48 18.96 18.75
C GLU A 99 -20.77 18.37 19.31
N THR A 100 -21.73 18.04 18.44
CA THR A 100 -22.99 17.38 18.82
C THR A 100 -22.71 15.97 19.33
N SER A 101 -21.87 15.21 18.62
CA SER A 101 -21.41 13.88 19.04
C SER A 101 -20.74 13.94 20.42
N LYS A 102 -19.84 14.92 20.65
CA LYS A 102 -19.19 15.11 21.97
C LYS A 102 -20.19 15.42 23.09
N LYS A 103 -21.18 16.28 22.84
CA LYS A 103 -22.15 16.71 23.86
C LYS A 103 -23.21 15.67 24.18
N LEU A 104 -23.69 14.96 23.16
CA LEU A 104 -24.81 14.01 23.29
C LEU A 104 -24.34 12.55 23.44
N GLY A 105 -23.05 12.27 23.30
CA GLY A 105 -22.51 10.91 23.32
C GLY A 105 -22.99 10.05 22.13
N LEU A 106 -23.44 10.69 21.05
CA LEU A 106 -23.90 10.02 19.83
C LEU A 106 -22.71 9.63 18.96
N PRO A 107 -22.76 8.51 18.22
CA PRO A 107 -21.75 8.18 17.23
C PRO A 107 -21.67 9.27 16.16
N LEU A 108 -20.45 9.51 15.64
CA LEU A 108 -20.27 10.39 14.49
C LEU A 108 -20.99 9.80 13.27
N ASP A 109 -21.54 10.67 12.44
CA ASP A 109 -22.01 10.29 11.11
C ASP A 109 -20.78 10.05 10.22
N THR A 110 -20.34 8.80 10.14
CA THR A 110 -19.14 8.33 9.41
C THR A 110 -19.50 7.46 8.24
#